data_AF-A0A7C1PU64-F1
#
_entry.id   AF-A0A7C1PU64-F1
#
_cell.length_a   1.000
_cell.length_b   1.000
_cell.length_c   1.000
_cell.angle_alpha   90.00
_cell.angle_beta   90.00
_cell.angle_gamma   90.00
#
_symmetry.space_group_name_H-M   'P 1'
#
loop_
_entity.id
_entity.type
_entity.pdbx_description
1 polymer ?
#
loop_
_entity_poly.entity_id
_entity_poly.type
_entity_poly.pdbx_seq_one_letter_code
_entity_poly.pdbx_strand_id
1 'polypeptide(L)'
;MGKKWRRRNYFIKRDLQGRYIFTFFLFVVIGSILFTVIFSLLSSNTLTVVYDNYNLRIGKTPLILLKDILSAQWIFIVFSGLVVVVLSMFLTHRFAGPLYRFEKTLESLIEGNLKCRIHLRKKDEAKEMADLFNVLIERLTINLKEIRRMSEDIQRTISEPGVDRDALLSSLGKIEEDNKRIRDILKDYTLEND
;
A
#
# COMPACT_ATOMS: atom_id res chain seq x y z
N MET A 1 35.30 -3.13 -7.61
CA MET A 1 34.18 -2.68 -6.74
C MET A 1 33.00 -2.27 -7.62
N GLY A 2 31.95 -3.10 -7.71
CA GLY A 2 30.81 -2.84 -8.60
C GLY A 2 29.98 -1.64 -8.15
N LYS A 3 29.76 -0.67 -9.04
CA LYS A 3 28.91 0.51 -8.81
C LYS A 3 27.50 0.05 -8.42
N LYS A 4 27.15 0.23 -7.15
CA LYS A 4 25.83 -0.11 -6.58
C LYS A 4 24.81 0.90 -7.11
N TRP A 5 24.10 0.55 -8.18
CA TRP A 5 23.01 1.35 -8.74
C TRP A 5 21.91 1.55 -7.68
N ARG A 6 21.96 2.67 -6.95
CA ARG A 6 20.90 3.09 -6.04
C ARG A 6 19.81 3.74 -6.87
N ARG A 7 18.75 2.98 -7.20
CA ARG A 7 17.52 3.55 -7.78
C ARG A 7 16.91 4.53 -6.77
N ARG A 8 17.17 5.83 -6.95
CA ARG A 8 16.68 6.94 -6.12
C ARG A 8 15.48 7.60 -6.81
N ASN A 9 14.29 7.01 -6.67
CA ASN A 9 13.03 7.72 -6.90
C ASN A 9 12.25 7.71 -5.59
N TYR A 10 12.40 8.77 -4.80
CA TYR A 10 11.65 8.97 -3.55
C TYR A 10 10.18 9.37 -3.79
N PHE A 11 9.87 9.81 -5.01
CA PHE A 11 8.54 10.23 -5.44
C PHE A 11 7.92 9.14 -6.31
N ILE A 12 7.32 8.13 -5.67
CA ILE A 12 6.63 7.04 -6.39
C ILE A 12 5.20 7.46 -6.74
N LYS A 13 4.54 8.25 -5.88
CA LYS A 13 3.24 8.89 -6.13
C LYS A 13 3.17 10.26 -5.42
N ARG A 14 3.44 11.34 -6.16
CA ARG A 14 3.47 12.72 -5.60
C ARG A 14 2.13 13.17 -5.05
N ASP A 15 1.05 12.70 -5.65
CA ASP A 15 -0.32 13.07 -5.29
C ASP A 15 -0.71 12.58 -3.87
N LEU A 16 -0.45 11.29 -3.58
CA LEU A 16 -0.65 10.73 -2.25
C LEU A 16 0.25 11.40 -1.20
N GLN A 17 1.55 11.58 -1.49
CA GLN A 17 2.48 12.21 -0.56
C GLN A 17 2.07 13.64 -0.21
N GLY A 18 1.68 14.45 -1.21
CA GLY A 18 1.22 15.82 -0.99
C GLY A 18 -0.03 15.90 -0.13
N ARG A 19 -1.02 15.04 -0.39
CA ARG A 19 -2.25 14.96 0.41
C ARG A 19 -1.94 14.64 1.87
N TYR A 20 -1.10 13.65 2.17
CA TYR A 20 -0.75 13.31 3.55
C TYR A 20 0.06 14.42 4.24
N ILE A 21 1.06 15.00 3.57
CA ILE A 21 1.83 16.13 4.11
C ILE A 21 0.87 17.26 4.51
N PHE A 22 -0.05 17.63 3.62
CA PHE A 22 -1.01 18.69 3.86
C PHE A 22 -1.96 18.36 5.02
N THR A 23 -2.51 17.15 5.07
CA THR A 23 -3.39 16.72 6.16
C THR A 23 -2.68 16.73 7.53
N PHE A 24 -1.44 16.21 7.62
CA PHE A 24 -0.67 16.25 8.86
C PHE A 24 -0.28 17.67 9.26
N PHE A 25 0.06 18.51 8.29
CA PHE A 25 0.35 19.92 8.54
C PHE A 25 -0.88 20.64 9.11
N LEU A 26 -2.06 20.42 8.53
CA LEU A 26 -3.31 20.98 9.03
C LEU A 26 -3.61 20.50 10.46
N PHE A 27 -3.35 19.22 10.75
CA PHE A 27 -3.51 18.67 12.09
C PHE A 27 -2.61 19.37 13.12
N VAL A 28 -1.36 19.67 12.76
CA VAL A 28 -0.43 20.43 13.61
C VAL A 28 -0.90 21.86 13.83
N VAL A 29 -1.39 22.54 12.79
CA VAL A 29 -1.92 23.91 12.91
C VAL A 29 -3.15 23.93 13.83
N ILE A 30 -4.10 23.03 13.63
CA ILE A 30 -5.29 22.90 14.48
C ILE A 30 -4.88 22.60 15.93
N GLY A 31 -3.94 21.66 16.14
CA GLY A 31 -3.42 21.32 17.46
C GLY A 31 -2.78 22.52 18.16
N SER A 32 -2.04 23.37 17.43
CA SER A 32 -1.44 24.59 17.99
C SER A 32 -2.49 25.63 18.39
N ILE A 33 -3.54 25.80 17.59
CA ILE A 33 -4.66 26.69 17.91
C ILE A 33 -5.39 26.17 19.16
N LEU A 34 -5.72 24.88 19.19
CA LEU A 34 -6.37 24.24 20.34
C LEU A 34 -5.54 24.39 21.62
N PHE A 35 -4.22 24.14 21.53
CA PHE A 35 -3.31 24.34 22.65
C PHE A 35 -3.36 25.78 23.17
N THR A 36 -3.36 26.77 22.27
CA THR A 36 -3.43 28.19 22.64
C THR A 36 -4.74 28.52 23.34
N VAL A 37 -5.87 28.01 22.85
CA VAL A 37 -7.19 28.20 23.46
C VAL A 37 -7.25 27.55 24.85
N ILE A 38 -6.80 26.30 24.97
CA ILE A 38 -6.79 25.57 26.24
C ILE A 38 -5.89 26.27 27.26
N PHE A 39 -4.69 26.68 26.85
CA PHE A 39 -3.78 27.45 27.69
C PHE A 39 -4.43 28.75 28.18
N SER A 40 -5.09 29.48 27.27
CA SER A 40 -5.82 30.70 27.61
C SER A 40 -6.91 30.44 28.65
N LEU A 41 -7.70 29.37 28.50
CA LEU A 41 -8.76 29.04 29.44
C LEU A 41 -8.20 28.66 30.83
N LEU A 42 -7.20 27.79 30.88
CA LEU A 42 -6.57 27.36 32.14
C LEU A 42 -5.88 28.52 32.88
N SER A 43 -5.28 29.45 32.14
CA SER A 43 -4.54 30.57 32.70
C SER A 43 -5.40 31.84 32.88
N SER A 44 -6.68 31.81 32.54
CA SER A 44 -7.57 32.99 32.63
C SER A 44 -7.73 33.55 34.06
N ASN A 45 -7.51 32.73 35.09
CA ASN A 45 -7.59 33.17 36.47
C ASN A 45 -6.24 33.53 37.12
N THR A 46 -5.14 33.45 36.37
CA THR A 46 -3.81 33.83 36.87
C THR A 46 -3.48 35.28 36.51
N LEU A 47 -2.70 35.93 37.38
CA LEU A 47 -2.17 37.28 37.18
C LEU A 47 -0.68 37.16 36.85
N THR A 48 -0.22 37.87 35.84
CA THR A 48 1.21 37.89 35.47
C THR A 48 1.72 39.32 35.48
N VAL A 49 2.95 39.46 35.98
CA VAL A 49 3.71 40.71 35.95
C VAL A 49 4.90 40.50 35.03
N VAL A 50 4.98 41.30 33.97
CA VAL A 50 6.12 41.29 33.04
C VAL A 50 6.78 42.66 33.07
N TYR A 51 8.10 42.67 33.20
CA TYR A 51 8.94 43.85 33.06
C TYR A 51 9.54 43.85 31.64
N ASP A 52 9.11 44.78 30.80
CA ASP A 52 9.60 44.93 29.43
C ASP A 52 10.01 46.40 29.18
N ASN A 53 11.28 46.64 28.86
CA ASN A 53 11.85 47.97 28.59
C ASN A 53 11.40 49.06 29.59
N TYR A 54 11.58 48.79 30.89
CA TYR A 54 11.21 49.67 32.02
C TYR A 54 9.70 49.94 32.20
N ASN A 55 8.85 49.35 31.35
CA ASN A 55 7.40 49.41 31.50
C ASN A 55 6.89 48.16 32.23
N LEU A 56 6.09 48.41 33.25
CA LEU A 56 5.54 47.36 34.10
C LEU A 56 4.14 47.00 33.58
N ARG A 57 3.98 45.77 33.11
CA ARG A 57 2.70 45.25 32.58
C ARG A 57 2.09 44.27 33.57
N ILE A 58 0.96 44.65 34.16
CA ILE A 58 0.18 43.83 35.11
C ILE A 58 -1.20 43.58 34.52
N GLY A 59 -1.68 42.34 34.62
CA GLY A 59 -2.92 41.93 34.01
C GLY A 59 -3.08 40.42 33.97
N LYS A 60 -4.14 39.98 33.30
CA LYS A 60 -4.43 38.56 33.12
C LYS A 60 -3.37 37.91 32.23
N THR A 61 -2.85 36.77 32.68
CA THR A 61 -1.75 36.05 32.03
C THR A 61 -1.95 35.82 30.53
N PRO A 62 -3.13 35.35 30.05
CA PRO A 62 -3.31 35.09 28.62
C PRO A 62 -3.19 36.37 27.78
N LEU A 63 -3.68 37.50 28.29
CA LEU A 63 -3.71 38.76 27.56
C LEU A 63 -2.29 39.38 27.45
N ILE A 64 -1.51 39.29 28.53
CA ILE A 64 -0.15 39.82 28.57
C ILE A 64 0.78 38.99 27.67
N LEU A 65 0.69 37.67 27.77
CA LEU A 65 1.58 36.76 27.05
C LEU A 65 1.11 36.47 25.62
N LEU A 66 -0.08 36.90 25.20
CA LEU A 66 -0.63 36.56 23.88
C LEU A 66 0.33 36.92 22.75
N LYS A 67 0.88 38.14 22.78
CA LYS A 67 1.81 38.61 21.76
C LYS A 67 3.08 37.75 21.74
N ASP A 68 3.61 37.41 22.91
CA ASP A 68 4.83 36.61 23.04
C ASP A 68 4.58 35.17 22.56
N ILE A 69 3.43 34.58 22.91
CA ILE A 69 3.00 33.25 22.46
C ILE A 69 2.82 33.21 20.94
N LEU A 70 2.11 34.18 20.35
CA LEU A 70 1.95 34.30 18.90
C LEU A 70 3.31 34.49 18.21
N SER A 71 4.21 35.26 18.82
CA SER A 71 5.57 35.45 18.31
C SER A 71 6.46 34.21 18.46
N ALA A 72 6.20 33.31 19.42
CA ALA A 72 6.90 32.04 19.53
C ALA A 72 6.29 30.98 18.59
N GLN A 73 5.01 31.12 18.22
CA GLN A 73 4.30 30.15 17.40
C GLN A 73 4.85 30.00 15.99
N TRP A 74 5.35 31.05 15.33
CA TRP A 74 5.88 30.91 13.98
C TRP A 74 7.11 29.98 13.95
N ILE A 75 7.98 30.05 14.96
CA ILE A 75 9.13 29.15 15.11
C ILE A 75 8.65 27.72 15.27
N PHE A 76 7.64 27.52 16.12
CA PHE A 76 7.02 26.21 16.31
C PHE A 76 6.39 25.67 15.02
N ILE A 77 5.67 26.48 14.26
CA ILE A 77 5.04 26.09 12.99
C ILE A 77 6.10 25.71 11.95
N VAL A 78 7.17 26.50 11.81
CA VAL A 78 8.26 26.20 10.87
C VAL A 78 8.97 24.90 11.26
N PHE A 79 9.33 24.75 12.53
CA PHE A 79 10.02 23.56 13.03
C PHE A 79 9.14 22.30 12.90
N SER A 80 7.90 22.38 13.39
CA SER A 80 6.93 21.28 13.31
C SER A 80 6.58 20.93 11.87
N GLY A 81 6.46 21.92 10.97
CA GLY A 81 6.26 21.69 9.54
C GLY A 81 7.41 20.90 8.91
N LEU A 82 8.67 21.24 9.25
CA LEU A 82 9.83 20.47 8.79
C LEU A 82 9.79 19.02 9.29
N VAL A 83 9.46 18.83 10.58
CA VAL A 83 9.32 17.49 11.18
C VAL A 83 8.20 16.70 10.49
N VAL A 84 7.05 17.33 10.24
CA VAL A 84 5.93 16.71 9.52
C VAL A 84 6.37 16.25 8.14
N VAL A 85 6.99 17.12 7.34
CA VAL A 85 7.47 16.78 5.99
C VAL A 85 8.39 15.57 6.02
N VAL A 86 9.36 15.55 6.93
CA VAL A 86 10.31 14.43 7.08
C VAL A 86 9.56 13.16 7.46
N LEU A 87 8.74 13.18 8.51
CA LEU A 87 8.01 12.01 9.01
C LEU A 87 7.03 11.46 7.97
N SER A 88 6.23 12.33 7.35
CA SER A 88 5.27 11.92 6.32
C SER A 88 5.99 11.37 5.09
N MET A 89 7.13 11.95 4.69
CA MET A 89 7.92 11.42 3.58
C MET A 89 8.38 9.99 3.88
N PHE A 90 8.88 9.74 5.09
CA PHE A 90 9.28 8.38 5.50
C PHE A 90 8.08 7.43 5.55
N LEU A 91 6.98 7.83 6.16
CA LEU A 91 5.80 7.00 6.32
C LEU A 91 5.17 6.67 4.96
N THR A 92 4.88 7.68 4.15
CA THR A 92 4.27 7.48 2.84
C THR A 92 5.18 6.69 1.91
N HIS A 93 6.51 6.82 1.99
CA HIS A 93 7.41 6.00 1.18
C HIS A 93 7.30 4.49 1.52
N ARG A 94 7.05 4.14 2.79
CA ARG A 94 6.89 2.72 3.20
C ARG A 94 5.60 2.08 2.67
N PHE A 95 4.61 2.88 2.27
CA PHE A 95 3.34 2.43 1.69
C PHE A 95 3.26 2.61 0.16
N ALA A 96 3.69 3.76 -0.37
CA ALA A 96 3.58 4.10 -1.78
C ALA A 96 4.44 3.19 -2.67
N GLY A 97 5.61 2.75 -2.15
CA GLY A 97 6.45 1.76 -2.81
C GLY A 97 5.75 0.42 -3.04
N PRO A 98 5.24 -0.24 -1.98
CA PRO A 98 4.41 -1.43 -2.12
C PRO A 98 3.24 -1.24 -3.06
N LEU A 99 2.47 -0.16 -2.90
CA LEU A 99 1.26 0.05 -3.70
C LEU A 99 1.55 0.06 -5.20
N TYR A 100 2.63 0.76 -5.60
CA TYR A 100 3.09 0.75 -6.99
C TYR A 100 3.52 -0.66 -7.47
N ARG A 101 4.11 -1.46 -6.59
CA ARG A 101 4.48 -2.85 -6.91
C ARG A 101 3.25 -3.75 -7.08
N PHE A 102 2.22 -3.58 -6.25
CA PHE A 102 0.94 -4.27 -6.40
C PHE A 102 0.31 -3.92 -7.75
N GLU A 103 0.19 -2.64 -8.08
CA GLU A 103 -0.37 -2.19 -9.37
C GLU A 103 0.36 -2.78 -10.57
N LYS A 104 1.70 -2.69 -10.60
CA LYS A 104 2.47 -3.25 -11.72
C LYS A 104 2.38 -4.77 -11.83
N THR A 105 2.22 -5.45 -10.71
CA THR A 105 2.04 -6.91 -10.73
C THR A 105 0.64 -7.27 -11.21
N LEU A 106 -0.38 -6.55 -10.75
CA LEU A 106 -1.77 -6.71 -11.21
C LEU A 106 -1.91 -6.43 -12.71
N GLU A 107 -1.31 -5.35 -13.22
CA GLU A 107 -1.26 -5.07 -14.66
C GLU A 107 -0.65 -6.26 -15.44
N SER A 108 0.48 -6.79 -14.97
CA SER A 108 1.11 -7.98 -15.57
C SER A 108 0.22 -9.24 -15.48
N LEU A 109 -0.56 -9.41 -14.41
CA LEU A 109 -1.49 -10.53 -14.27
C LEU A 109 -2.67 -10.39 -15.24
N ILE A 110 -3.19 -9.18 -15.42
CA ILE A 110 -4.26 -8.86 -16.38
C ILE A 110 -3.80 -9.14 -17.82
N GLU A 111 -2.53 -8.89 -18.14
CA GLU A 111 -1.91 -9.26 -19.41
C GLU A 111 -1.68 -10.78 -19.58
N GLY A 112 -2.06 -11.60 -18.59
CA GLY A 112 -1.92 -13.06 -18.61
C GLY A 112 -0.56 -13.59 -18.15
N ASN A 113 0.33 -12.74 -17.64
CA ASN A 113 1.66 -13.17 -17.18
C ASN A 113 1.63 -13.58 -15.69
N LEU A 114 1.48 -14.88 -15.46
CA LEU A 114 1.48 -15.51 -14.13
C LEU A 114 2.88 -15.81 -13.55
N LYS A 115 3.95 -15.47 -14.27
CA LYS A 115 5.34 -15.65 -13.78
C LYS A 115 5.77 -14.53 -12.82
N CYS A 116 4.94 -13.51 -12.63
CA CYS A 116 5.24 -12.39 -11.75
C CYS A 116 5.05 -12.76 -10.27
N ARG A 117 5.82 -12.12 -9.38
CA ARG A 117 5.70 -12.25 -7.92
C ARG A 117 5.92 -10.89 -7.27
N ILE A 118 5.24 -10.66 -6.16
CA ILE A 118 5.36 -9.43 -5.37
C ILE A 118 6.45 -9.62 -4.33
N HIS A 119 7.49 -8.79 -4.40
CA HIS A 119 8.56 -8.78 -3.41
C HIS A 119 8.76 -7.38 -2.86
N LEU A 120 8.46 -7.22 -1.57
CA LEU A 120 8.55 -5.94 -0.85
C LEU A 120 9.86 -5.82 -0.08
N ARG A 121 10.33 -4.60 0.17
CA ARG A 121 11.58 -4.38 0.90
C ARG A 121 11.39 -4.70 2.39
N LYS A 122 12.50 -4.91 3.11
CA LYS A 122 12.47 -5.23 4.55
C LYS A 122 11.66 -4.22 5.40
N LYS A 123 11.68 -2.94 5.04
CA LYS A 123 10.98 -1.87 5.78
C LYS A 123 9.61 -1.53 5.18
N ASP A 124 9.23 -2.13 4.06
CA ASP A 124 7.96 -1.86 3.42
C ASP A 124 6.81 -2.51 4.21
N GLU A 125 5.64 -1.87 4.18
CA GLU A 125 4.41 -2.38 4.81
C GLU A 125 3.66 -3.33 3.87
N ALA A 126 2.61 -4.00 4.37
CA ALA A 126 1.73 -4.91 3.60
C ALA A 126 2.42 -6.17 3.03
N LYS A 127 3.42 -6.72 3.74
CA LYS A 127 4.09 -7.96 3.35
C LYS A 127 3.16 -9.17 3.36
N GLU A 128 2.32 -9.28 4.39
CA GLU A 128 1.33 -10.37 4.48
C GLU A 128 0.39 -10.37 3.26
N MET A 129 -0.04 -9.18 2.81
CA MET A 129 -0.81 -9.04 1.59
C MET A 129 -0.01 -9.46 0.35
N ALA A 130 1.28 -9.12 0.27
CA ALA A 130 2.15 -9.58 -0.81
C ALA A 130 2.28 -11.12 -0.83
N ASP A 131 2.38 -11.74 0.34
CA ASP A 131 2.45 -13.20 0.48
C ASP A 131 1.14 -13.85 0.05
N LEU A 132 -0.03 -13.32 0.47
CA LEU A 132 -1.33 -13.78 0.01
C LEU A 132 -1.50 -13.64 -1.51
N PHE A 133 -1.06 -12.53 -2.09
CA PHE A 133 -1.04 -12.35 -3.54
C PHE A 133 -0.17 -13.40 -4.24
N ASN A 134 1.03 -13.67 -3.71
CA ASN A 134 1.90 -14.69 -4.28
C ASN A 134 1.27 -16.09 -4.21
N VAL A 135 0.59 -16.42 -3.11
CA VAL A 135 -0.16 -17.68 -2.98
C VAL A 135 -1.29 -17.76 -4.00
N LEU A 136 -2.03 -16.67 -4.22
CA LEU A 136 -3.07 -16.61 -5.26
C LEU A 136 -2.48 -16.87 -6.66
N ILE A 137 -1.40 -16.17 -7.02
CA ILE A 137 -0.75 -16.33 -8.32
C ILE A 137 -0.24 -17.75 -8.50
N GLU A 138 0.33 -18.35 -7.45
CA GLU A 138 0.79 -19.74 -7.47
C GLU A 138 -0.36 -20.72 -7.75
N ARG A 139 -1.49 -20.60 -7.03
CA ARG A 139 -2.68 -21.44 -7.25
C ARG A 139 -3.21 -21.31 -8.68
N LEU A 140 -3.33 -20.10 -9.18
CA LEU A 140 -3.75 -19.85 -10.58
C LEU A 140 -2.77 -20.49 -11.58
N THR A 141 -1.47 -20.38 -11.31
CA THR A 141 -0.42 -20.96 -12.18
C THR A 141 -0.52 -22.47 -12.22
N ILE A 142 -0.67 -23.13 -11.07
CA ILE A 142 -0.79 -24.59 -10.96
C ILE A 142 -2.02 -25.06 -11.73
N ASN A 143 -3.19 -24.49 -11.42
CA ASN A 143 -4.46 -24.92 -12.00
C ASN A 143 -4.48 -24.73 -13.53
N LEU A 144 -4.00 -23.58 -14.03
CA LEU A 144 -3.94 -23.34 -15.48
C LEU A 144 -2.90 -24.22 -16.18
N LYS A 145 -1.80 -24.56 -15.52
CA LYS A 145 -0.79 -25.48 -16.07
C LYS A 145 -1.34 -26.90 -16.18
N GLU A 146 -2.11 -27.36 -15.20
CA GLU A 146 -2.78 -28.66 -15.23
C GLU A 146 -3.85 -28.71 -16.32
N ILE A 147 -4.72 -27.69 -16.41
CA ILE A 147 -5.71 -27.57 -17.48
C ILE A 147 -5.03 -27.60 -18.86
N ARG A 148 -3.97 -26.82 -19.04
CA ARG A 148 -3.21 -26.79 -20.30
C ARG A 148 -2.63 -28.17 -20.64
N ARG A 149 -2.03 -28.86 -19.67
CA ARG A 149 -1.45 -30.19 -19.88
C ARG A 149 -2.53 -31.21 -20.30
N MET A 150 -3.67 -31.23 -19.60
CA MET A 150 -4.78 -32.12 -19.94
C MET A 150 -5.36 -31.80 -21.32
N SER A 151 -5.46 -30.52 -21.69
CA SER A 151 -5.86 -30.09 -23.03
C SER A 151 -4.88 -30.55 -24.11
N GLU A 152 -3.57 -30.47 -23.87
CA GLU A 152 -2.53 -30.97 -24.78
C GLU A 152 -2.56 -32.51 -24.89
N ASP A 153 -2.82 -33.22 -23.79
CA ASP A 153 -2.93 -34.69 -23.75
C ASP A 153 -4.18 -35.19 -24.48
N ILE A 154 -5.32 -34.50 -24.36
CA ILE A 154 -6.54 -34.74 -25.15
C ILE A 154 -6.25 -34.54 -26.63
N GLN A 155 -5.63 -33.41 -27.00
CA GLN A 155 -5.30 -33.12 -28.40
C GLN A 155 -4.37 -34.17 -29.01
N ARG A 156 -3.37 -34.65 -28.27
CA ARG A 156 -2.47 -35.73 -28.70
C ARG A 156 -3.24 -37.04 -28.93
N THR A 157 -4.12 -37.40 -27.99
CA THR A 157 -4.94 -38.63 -28.07
C THR A 157 -5.91 -38.60 -29.27
N ILE A 158 -6.45 -37.42 -29.61
CA ILE A 158 -7.30 -37.24 -30.80
C ILE A 158 -6.49 -37.32 -32.10
N SER A 159 -5.24 -36.84 -32.09
CA SER A 159 -4.39 -36.77 -33.29
C SER A 159 -3.77 -38.13 -33.66
N GLU A 160 -3.63 -39.03 -32.69
CA GLU A 160 -3.12 -40.40 -32.86
C GLU A 160 -4.18 -41.44 -32.42
N PRO A 161 -5.33 -41.53 -33.10
CA PRO A 161 -6.39 -42.43 -32.70
C PRO A 161 -5.97 -43.89 -32.89
N GLY A 162 -6.33 -44.73 -31.92
CA GLY A 162 -6.15 -46.19 -32.03
C GLY A 162 -6.77 -46.74 -33.32
N VAL A 163 -6.11 -47.73 -33.92
CA VAL A 163 -6.55 -48.32 -35.21
C VAL A 163 -7.64 -49.38 -35.00
N ASP A 164 -7.67 -50.01 -33.83
CA ASP A 164 -8.66 -51.03 -33.47
C ASP A 164 -9.68 -50.51 -32.44
N ARG A 165 -10.76 -51.30 -32.26
CA ARG A 165 -11.86 -50.95 -31.36
C ARG A 165 -11.40 -50.77 -29.91
N ASP A 166 -10.46 -51.59 -29.44
CA ASP A 166 -10.02 -51.57 -28.05
C ASP A 166 -9.12 -50.35 -27.77
N ALA A 167 -8.25 -50.00 -28.72
CA ALA A 167 -7.41 -48.82 -28.71
C ALA A 167 -8.24 -47.53 -28.80
N LEU A 168 -9.33 -47.53 -29.58
CA LEU A 168 -10.30 -46.43 -29.62
C LEU A 168 -11.02 -46.27 -28.28
N LEU A 169 -11.50 -47.37 -27.68
CA LEU A 169 -12.14 -47.34 -26.36
C LEU A 169 -11.18 -46.86 -25.26
N SER A 170 -9.91 -47.27 -25.31
CA SER A 170 -8.88 -46.78 -24.40
C SER A 170 -8.64 -45.28 -24.55
N SER A 171 -8.58 -44.79 -25.80
CA SER A 171 -8.39 -43.38 -26.11
C SER A 171 -9.57 -42.53 -25.61
N LEU A 172 -10.81 -43.00 -25.80
CA LEU A 172 -12.01 -42.36 -25.28
C LEU A 172 -12.01 -42.30 -23.74
N GLY A 173 -11.63 -43.39 -23.07
CA GLY A 173 -11.54 -43.44 -21.61
C GLY A 173 -10.55 -42.40 -21.05
N LYS A 174 -9.39 -42.23 -21.69
CA LYS A 174 -8.41 -41.20 -21.30
C LYS A 174 -8.96 -39.78 -21.45
N ILE A 175 -9.61 -39.50 -22.59
CA ILE A 175 -10.22 -38.18 -22.84
C ILE A 175 -11.31 -37.88 -21.81
N GLU A 176 -12.13 -38.87 -21.45
CA GLU A 176 -13.16 -38.72 -20.44
C GLU A 176 -12.58 -38.45 -19.05
N GLU A 177 -11.48 -39.12 -18.70
CA GLU A 177 -10.76 -38.91 -17.44
C GLU A 177 -10.14 -37.51 -17.37
N ASP A 178 -9.44 -37.06 -18.41
CA ASP A 178 -8.84 -35.72 -18.46
C ASP A 178 -9.93 -34.63 -18.41
N ASN A 179 -11.04 -34.81 -19.13
CA ASN A 179 -12.19 -33.90 -19.04
C ASN A 179 -12.85 -33.89 -17.65
N LYS A 180 -12.88 -35.02 -16.94
CA LYS A 180 -13.36 -35.08 -15.56
C LYS A 180 -12.46 -34.28 -14.64
N ARG A 181 -11.14 -34.43 -14.76
CA ARG A 181 -10.16 -33.69 -13.95
C ARG A 181 -10.21 -32.18 -14.22
N ILE A 182 -10.36 -31.75 -15.47
CA ILE A 182 -10.59 -30.32 -15.80
C ILE A 182 -11.84 -29.82 -15.08
N ARG A 183 -12.95 -30.57 -15.15
CA ARG A 183 -14.19 -30.19 -14.45
C ARG A 183 -14.03 -30.13 -12.93
N ASP A 184 -13.23 -31.02 -12.35
CA ASP A 184 -12.97 -31.01 -10.91
C ASP A 184 -12.16 -29.77 -10.49
N ILE A 185 -11.14 -29.36 -11.25
CA ILE A 185 -10.43 -28.08 -11.02
C ILE A 185 -11.37 -26.89 -11.13
N LEU A 186 -12.30 -26.90 -12.10
CA LEU A 186 -13.23 -25.79 -12.30
C LEU A 186 -14.26 -25.66 -11.17
N LYS A 187 -14.58 -26.75 -10.45
CA LYS A 187 -15.48 -26.70 -9.27
C LYS A 187 -14.92 -25.89 -8.10
N ASP A 188 -13.60 -25.75 -8.03
CA ASP A 188 -12.95 -24.94 -6.99
C ASP A 188 -13.19 -23.43 -7.18
N TYR A 189 -13.68 -23.01 -8.37
CA TYR A 189 -13.98 -21.63 -8.69
C TYR A 189 -15.49 -21.39 -8.67
N THR A 190 -15.92 -20.34 -7.97
CA THR A 190 -17.27 -19.80 -8.12
C THR A 190 -17.25 -18.82 -9.29
N LEU A 191 -17.74 -19.26 -10.43
CA LEU A 191 -17.91 -18.43 -11.61
C LEU A 191 -19.33 -17.88 -11.63
N GLU A 192 -19.50 -16.64 -12.05
CA GLU A 192 -20.82 -16.11 -12.37
C GLU A 192 -21.35 -16.94 -13.56
N ASN A 193 -22.53 -17.55 -13.41
CA ASN A 193 -23.11 -18.36 -14.48
C ASN A 193 -23.46 -17.43 -15.65
N ASP A 194 -23.03 -17.78 -16.86
CA ASP A 194 -23.58 -17.21 -18.10
C ASP A 194 -25.08 -17.56 -18.26
#